data_AF-A0A377TFN7-F1
#
_entry.id   AF-A0A377TFN7-F1
#
_cell.length_a   1.000
_cell.length_b   1.000
_cell.length_c   1.000
_cell.angle_alpha   90.00
_cell.angle_beta   90.00
_cell.angle_gamma   90.00
#
_symmetry.space_group_name_H-M   'P 1'
#
loop_
_entity.id
_entity.type
_entity.pdbx_description
1 polymer ?
#
loop_
_entity_poly.entity_id
_entity_poly.type
_entity_poly.pdbx_seq_one_letter_code
_entity_poly.pdbx_strand_id
1 'polypeptide(L)' 'MTTGRSGEYETPWGVIELTHTERSVNDILSGTVETKSPIKFAKKETAVRDLLRVGRNTHLMDTTEREYG' A
#
# COMPACT_ATOMS: atom_id res chain seq x y z
N MET A 1 -11.12 -1.62 -9.41
CA MET A 1 -10.39 -0.98 -10.52
C MET A 1 -10.62 0.52 -10.42
N THR A 2 -9.58 1.30 -10.12
CA THR A 2 -9.66 2.77 -10.14
C THR A 2 -9.13 3.28 -11.47
N THR A 3 -9.70 4.36 -11.99
CA THR A 3 -9.33 4.99 -13.28
C THR A 3 -8.32 6.13 -13.11
N GLY A 4 -7.68 6.20 -11.94
CA GLY A 4 -6.65 7.20 -11.66
C GLY A 4 -5.42 7.03 -12.56
N ARG A 5 -4.54 8.03 -12.56
CA ARG A 5 -3.21 7.88 -13.13
C ARG A 5 -2.31 7.24 -12.09
N SER A 6 -1.63 6.16 -12.46
CA SER A 6 -0.42 5.73 -11.74
C SER A 6 0.71 6.72 -12.02
N GLY A 7 1.62 6.87 -11.07
CA GLY A 7 2.75 7.79 -11.24
C GLY A 7 3.49 8.07 -9.95
N GLU A 8 4.67 8.64 -10.12
CA GLU A 8 5.53 9.13 -9.05
C GLU A 8 5.42 10.66 -8.99
N TYR A 9 5.34 11.19 -7.78
CA TYR A 9 5.22 12.61 -7.51
C TYR A 9 6.35 13.03 -6.57
N GLU A 10 7.29 13.81 -7.10
CA GLU A 10 8.37 14.39 -6.30
C GLU A 10 7.81 15.53 -5.44
N THR A 11 8.08 15.45 -4.14
CA THR A 11 7.74 16.51 -3.19
C THR A 11 8.99 16.91 -2.40
N PRO A 12 9.01 18.10 -1.76
CA PRO A 12 10.11 18.47 -0.86
C PRO A 12 10.34 17.49 0.32
N TRP A 13 9.39 16.59 0.59
CA TRP A 13 9.45 15.61 1.69
C TRP A 13 9.73 14.18 1.22
N GLY A 14 9.99 13.99 -0.08
CA GLY A 14 10.21 12.69 -0.69
C GLY A 14 9.24 12.38 -1.82
N VAL A 15 9.31 11.15 -2.34
CA VAL A 15 8.51 10.71 -3.49
C VAL A 15 7.25 9.99 -3.02
N ILE A 16 6.10 10.38 -3.58
CA ILE A 16 4.84 9.65 -3.43
C ILE A 16 4.61 8.86 -4.71
N GLU A 17 4.49 7.53 -4.60
CA GLU A 17 4.16 6.67 -5.73
C GLU A 17 2.72 6.14 -5.62
N LEU A 18 1.96 6.30 -6.70
CA LEU A 18 0.62 5.72 -6.85
C LEU A 18 0.68 4.54 -7.80
N THR A 19 0.41 3.33 -7.30
CA THR A 19 0.32 2.11 -8.10
C THR A 19 -1.10 1.55 -8.05
N HIS A 20 -1.65 1.18 -9.20
CA HIS A 20 -2.92 0.46 -9.26
C HIS A 20 -2.72 -1.04 -9.11
N THR A 21 -3.51 -1.64 -8.21
CA THR A 21 -3.60 -3.08 -8.06
C THR A 21 -5.03 -3.53 -8.31
N GLU A 22 -5.18 -4.62 -9.06
CA GLU A 22 -6.49 -5.23 -9.28
C GLU A 22 -6.88 -6.06 -8.05
N ARG A 23 -7.92 -5.59 -7.35
CA ARG A 23 -8.54 -6.23 -6.19
C ARG A 23 -10.05 -6.05 -6.24
N SER A 24 -10.80 -7.01 -5.71
CA SER A 24 -12.24 -6.86 -5.50
C SER A 24 -12.50 -5.88 -4.36
N VAL A 25 -13.69 -5.25 -4.34
CA VAL A 25 -14.07 -4.32 -3.26
C VAL A 25 -14.04 -5.02 -1.90
N ASN A 26 -14.51 -6.26 -1.83
CA ASN A 26 -14.52 -7.05 -0.61
C ASN A 26 -13.10 -7.34 -0.09
N ASP A 27 -12.14 -7.61 -0.98
CA ASP A 27 -10.74 -7.82 -0.60
C ASP A 27 -10.10 -6.54 -0.06
N ILE A 28 -10.43 -5.38 -0.66
CA ILE A 28 -9.95 -4.07 -0.19
C ILE A 28 -10.51 -3.78 1.20
N LEU A 29 -11.81 -3.95 1.41
CA LEU A 29 -12.45 -3.67 2.69
C LEU A 29 -11.97 -4.62 3.81
N SER A 30 -11.81 -5.91 3.52
CA SER A 30 -11.31 -6.88 4.49
C SER A 30 -9.81 -6.70 4.82
N GLY A 31 -9.04 -6.19 3.86
CA GLY A 31 -7.61 -5.98 3.96
C GLY A 31 -7.19 -4.62 4.52
N THR A 32 -8.13 -3.74 4.88
CA THR A 32 -7.85 -2.39 5.38
C THR A 32 -8.35 -2.17 6.81
N VAL A 33 -7.88 -1.09 7.44
CA VAL A 33 -8.32 -0.58 8.74
C VAL A 33 -8.82 0.84 8.59
N GLU A 34 -9.86 1.18 9.36
CA GLU A 34 -10.36 2.55 9.44
C GLU A 34 -9.33 3.45 10.13
N THR A 35 -9.25 4.70 9.70
CA THR A 35 -8.41 5.70 10.33
C THR A 35 -9.24 6.93 10.70
N LYS A 36 -8.62 7.94 11.33
CA LYS A 36 -9.28 9.23 11.57
C LYS A 36 -9.49 10.04 10.28
N SER A 37 -8.84 9.65 9.18
CA SER A 37 -8.91 10.28 7.87
C SER A 37 -9.89 9.52 6.97
N PRO A 38 -10.46 10.17 5.93
CA PRO A 38 -11.22 9.47 4.88
C PRO A 38 -10.40 8.40 4.14
N ILE A 39 -9.07 8.37 4.30
CA ILE A 39 -8.18 7.37 3.68
C ILE A 39 -7.98 6.19 4.64
N LYS A 40 -8.30 4.99 4.16
CA LYS A 40 -8.08 3.72 4.86
C LYS A 40 -6.63 3.26 4.72
N PHE A 41 -6.09 2.62 5.74
CA PHE A 41 -4.75 2.03 5.68
C PHE A 41 -4.85 0.52 5.43
N ALA A 42 -3.90 -0.03 4.71
CA ALA A 42 -3.77 -1.49 4.58
C ALA A 42 -3.35 -2.10 5.93
N LYS A 43 -3.88 -3.29 6.23
CA LYS A 43 -3.30 -4.15 7.28
C LYS A 43 -1.86 -4.50 6.90
N LYS A 44 -1.02 -4.78 7.90
CA LYS A 44 0.41 -5.06 7.71
C LYS A 44 0.63 -6.20 6.70
N GLU A 45 -0.11 -7.28 6.83
CA GLU A 45 -0.01 -8.47 5.98
C GLU A 45 -0.47 -8.15 4.55
N THR A 46 -1.52 -7.34 4.42
CA THR A 46 -2.01 -6.84 3.13
C THR A 46 -0.95 -5.99 2.44
N ALA A 47 -0.33 -5.05 3.17
CA ALA A 47 0.71 -4.19 2.64
C ALA A 47 1.92 -4.99 2.17
N VAL A 48 2.42 -5.92 2.99
CA VAL A 48 3.56 -6.79 2.63
C VAL A 48 3.24 -7.65 1.41
N ARG A 49 2.09 -8.32 1.41
CA ARG A 49 1.66 -9.16 0.27
C ARG A 49 1.58 -8.34 -1.02
N ASP A 50 0.99 -7.15 -0.95
CA ASP A 50 0.75 -6.34 -2.14
C ASP A 50 2.06 -5.72 -2.66
N LEU A 51 2.96 -5.27 -1.78
CA LEU A 51 4.32 -4.83 -2.15
C LEU A 51 5.13 -5.96 -2.80
N LEU A 52 5.11 -7.16 -2.23
CA LEU A 52 5.79 -8.33 -2.80
C LEU A 52 5.20 -8.74 -4.15
N ARG A 53 3.88 -8.67 -4.32
CA ARG A 53 3.20 -9.00 -5.58
C ARG A 53 3.56 -8.03 -6.69
N VAL A 54 3.64 -6.74 -6.37
CA VAL A 54 3.98 -5.68 -7.34
C VAL A 54 5.49 -5.61 -7.58
N GLY A 55 6.30 -6.07 -6.63
CA GLY A 55 7.76 -6.06 -6.72
C GLY A 55 8.37 -4.65 -6.62
N ARG A 56 7.62 -3.67 -6.12
CA ARG A 56 8.06 -2.27 -5.97
C ARG A 56 8.18 -1.92 -4.49
N ASN A 57 9.10 -1.00 -4.18
CA ASN A 57 9.34 -0.46 -2.84
C ASN A 57 9.63 -1.50 -1.75
N THR A 58 10.01 -2.71 -2.15
CA THR A 58 10.32 -3.80 -1.22
C THR A 58 11.57 -3.50 -0.39
N HIS A 59 12.47 -2.67 -0.92
CA HIS A 59 13.66 -2.17 -0.21
C HIS A 59 13.34 -1.16 0.90
N LEU A 60 12.13 -0.59 0.92
CA LEU A 60 11.67 0.31 1.99
C LEU A 60 11.03 -0.46 3.16
N MET A 61 10.79 -1.77 2.99
CA MET A 61 10.23 -2.58 4.07
C MET A 61 11.30 -2.83 5.13
N ASP A 62 11.00 -2.47 6.36
CA ASP A 62 11.78 -2.94 7.50
C ASP A 62 11.45 -4.43 7.75
N THR A 63 12.43 -5.30 7.51
CA THR A 63 12.27 -6.74 7.71
C THR A 63 12.22 -7.12 9.18
N THR A 64 12.73 -6.29 10.09
CA THR A 64 12.69 -6.56 11.53
C THR A 64 11.27 -6.44 12.07
N GLU A 65 10.47 -5.51 11.54
CA GLU A 65 9.07 -5.40 11.90
C GLU A 65 8.25 -6.62 11.47
N ARG A 66 8.64 -7.32 10.39
CA ARG A 66 7.92 -8.52 9.93
C ARG A 66 8.02 -9.72 10.88
N GLU A 67 9.11 -9.84 11.63
CA GLU A 67 9.37 -11.03 12.47
C GLU A 67 8.75 -10.94 13.87
N TYR A 68 8.36 -9.74 14.32
CA TYR A 68 7.86 -9.48 15.68
C TYR A 68 6.47 -8.83 15.73
N GLY A 69 5.70 -8.88 14.64
CA GLY A 69 4.36 -8.29 14.52
C GLY A 69 3.22 -9.28 14.76
#